data_AF-A0A377C1Z9-F1
#
_entry.id   AF-A0A377C1Z9-F1
#
_cell.length_a   1.000
_cell.length_b   1.000
_cell.length_c   1.000
_cell.angle_alpha   90.00
_cell.angle_beta   90.00
_cell.angle_gamma   90.00
#
_symmetry.space_group_name_H-M   'P 1'
#
loop_
_entity.id
_entity.type
_entity.pdbx_description
1 polymer ?
#
loop_
_entity_poly.entity_id
_entity_poly.type
_entity_poly.pdbx_seq_one_letter_code
_entity_poly.pdbx_strand_id
1 'polypeptide(L)' 'MPTMPDLPQLESAFVEINEPQSAYGHKSLGEPPIIPVAAAIRNAVKMATGVAIKYTAADAKTVI' A
#
# COMPACT_ATOMS: atom_id res chain seq x y z
N MET A 1 -8.42 4.47 14.19
CA MET A 1 -8.77 4.58 12.76
C MET A 1 -8.42 5.98 12.29
N PRO A 2 -7.83 6.14 11.09
CA PRO A 2 -7.60 7.46 10.51
C PRO A 2 -8.93 8.19 10.26
N THR A 3 -8.88 9.52 10.33
CA THR A 3 -10.00 10.43 10.08
C THR A 3 -9.85 11.13 8.73
N MET A 4 -10.87 11.86 8.26
CA MET A 4 -10.82 12.54 6.96
C MET A 4 -9.56 13.40 6.74
N PRO A 5 -9.10 14.21 7.72
CA PRO A 5 -7.89 15.01 7.57
C PRO A 5 -6.58 14.22 7.45
N ASP A 6 -6.55 12.95 7.88
CA ASP A 6 -5.34 12.12 7.85
C ASP A 6 -5.12 11.46 6.47
N LEU A 7 -6.13 11.50 5.60
CA LEU A 7 -6.08 10.84 4.30
C LEU A 7 -5.24 11.67 3.30
N PRO A 8 -4.16 11.11 2.73
CA PRO A 8 -3.44 11.79 1.66
C PRO A 8 -4.27 11.83 0.38
N GLN A 9 -3.87 12.67 -0.57
CA GLN A 9 -4.42 12.62 -1.92
C GLN A 9 -4.08 11.25 -2.56
N LEU A 10 -5.11 10.56 -3.05
CA LEU A 10 -4.97 9.25 -3.69
C LEU A 10 -5.15 9.38 -5.20
N GLU A 11 -4.29 8.68 -5.94
CA GLU A 11 -4.40 8.49 -7.38
C GLU A 11 -4.52 6.99 -7.67
N SER A 12 -5.28 6.65 -8.72
CA SER A 12 -5.52 5.26 -9.12
C SER A 12 -5.26 5.09 -10.61
N ALA A 13 -4.60 3.99 -10.96
CA ALA A 13 -4.40 3.57 -12.34
C ALA A 13 -4.88 2.13 -12.50
N PHE A 14 -5.66 1.88 -13.54
CA PHE A 14 -6.11 0.53 -13.88
C PHE A 14 -5.15 -0.09 -14.89
N VAL A 15 -4.69 -1.29 -14.56
CA VAL A 15 -3.90 -2.12 -15.48
C VAL A 15 -4.79 -3.27 -15.90
N GLU A 16 -5.20 -3.25 -17.17
CA GLU A 16 -6.07 -4.26 -17.74
C GLU A 16 -5.23 -5.38 -18.35
N ILE A 17 -5.39 -6.57 -17.79
CA ILE A 17 -4.78 -7.80 -18.28
C ILE A 17 -5.85 -8.88 -18.34
N ASN A 18 -5.97 -9.55 -19.48
CA ASN A 18 -6.95 -10.60 -19.67
C ASN A 18 -6.59 -11.83 -18.83
N GLU A 19 -7.50 -12.27 -17.96
CA GLU A 19 -7.43 -13.55 -17.25
C GLU A 19 -8.19 -14.63 -18.03
N PRO A 20 -7.51 -15.55 -18.74
CA PRO A 20 -8.17 -16.53 -19.61
C PRO A 20 -9.13 -17.47 -18.87
N GLN A 21 -8.96 -17.64 -17.56
CA GLN A 21 -9.82 -18.50 -16.73
C GLN A 21 -11.09 -17.80 -16.24
N SER A 22 -11.19 -16.48 -16.42
CA SER A 22 -12.34 -15.68 -16.00
C SER A 22 -13.33 -15.50 -17.15
N ALA A 23 -14.63 -15.60 -16.85
CA ALA A 23 -15.71 -15.47 -17.85
C ALA A 23 -15.68 -14.13 -18.61
N TYR A 24 -15.15 -13.08 -17.98
CA TYR A 24 -15.01 -11.75 -18.59
C TYR A 24 -13.57 -11.22 -18.51
N GLY A 25 -12.57 -12.10 -18.38
CA GLY A 25 -11.16 -11.68 -18.37
C GLY A 25 -10.71 -10.88 -17.15
N HIS A 26 -11.54 -10.75 -16.10
CA HIS A 26 -11.24 -9.92 -14.93
C HIS A 26 -10.47 -10.69 -13.84
N LYS A 27 -9.72 -9.94 -13.03
CA LYS A 27 -9.06 -10.42 -11.79
C LYS A 27 -9.69 -9.77 -10.55
N SER A 28 -9.42 -10.34 -9.38
CA SER A 28 -9.79 -9.74 -8.09
C SER A 28 -9.13 -8.37 -7.89
N LEU A 29 -9.84 -7.44 -7.24
CA LEU A 29 -9.39 -6.06 -7.00
C LEU A 29 -9.47 -5.62 -5.52
N GLY A 30 -10.03 -6.42 -4.61
CA GLY A 30 -10.22 -5.98 -3.22
C GLY A 30 -8.91 -5.84 -2.43
N GLU A 31 -8.08 -6.89 -2.46
CA GLU A 31 -6.83 -6.96 -1.71
C GLU A 31 -5.61 -6.31 -2.42
N PRO A 32 -5.45 -6.41 -3.76
CA PRO A 32 -4.26 -5.88 -4.43
C PRO A 32 -3.96 -4.40 -4.17
N PRO A 33 -4.95 -3.48 -4.07
CA PRO A 33 -4.69 -2.08 -3.75
C PRO A 33 -4.23 -1.84 -2.31
N ILE A 34 -4.60 -2.70 -1.34
CA ILE A 34 -4.29 -2.48 0.09
C ILE A 34 -2.98 -3.15 0.52
N ILE A 35 -2.63 -4.31 -0.07
CA ILE A 35 -1.41 -5.06 0.26
C ILE A 35 -0.12 -4.22 0.17
N PRO A 36 0.14 -3.43 -0.89
CA PRO A 36 1.44 -2.76 -1.06
C PRO A 36 1.58 -1.48 -0.23
N VAL A 37 0.50 -0.95 0.35
CA VAL A 37 0.47 0.39 0.98
C VAL A 37 1.49 0.52 2.12
N ALA A 38 1.55 -0.47 3.02
CA ALA A 38 2.48 -0.43 4.14
C ALA A 38 3.95 -0.44 3.68
N ALA A 39 4.28 -1.21 2.65
CA ALA A 39 5.63 -1.26 2.09
C ALA A 39 6.01 0.05 1.39
N ALA A 40 5.06 0.67 0.67
CA ALA A 40 5.26 1.95 0.01
C ALA A 40 5.55 3.07 1.03
N ILE A 41 4.76 3.19 2.09
CA ILE A 41 4.97 4.18 3.17
C ILE A 41 6.33 3.99 3.84
N ARG A 42 6.69 2.74 4.17
CA ARG A 42 8.01 2.43 4.74
C ARG A 42 9.16 2.91 3.86
N ASN A 43 9.06 2.66 2.56
CA ASN A 43 10.09 3.07 1.60
C ASN A 43 10.17 4.60 1.47
N ALA A 44 9.02 5.29 1.51
CA ALA A 44 8.97 6.75 1.51
C ALA A 44 9.66 7.36 2.74
N VAL A 45 9.43 6.82 3.95
CA VAL A 45 10.11 7.27 5.17
C VAL A 45 11.62 7.06 5.06
N LYS A 46 12.06 5.88 4.60
CA LYS A 46 13.49 5.60 4.39
C LYS A 46 14.12 6.58 3.40
N MET A 47 13.42 6.88 2.30
CA MET A 47 13.89 7.84 1.30
C MET A 47 14.00 9.26 1.88
N ALA A 48 13.04 9.68 2.70
CA ALA A 48 13.01 11.02 3.28
C ALA A 48 14.02 11.24 4.41
N THR A 49 14.34 10.19 5.19
CA THR A 49 15.11 10.31 6.44
C THR A 49 16.45 9.57 6.44
N GLY A 50 16.65 8.64 5.51
CA GLY A 50 17.76 7.68 5.55
C GLY A 50 17.58 6.54 6.56
N VAL A 51 16.55 6.58 7.42
CA VAL A 51 16.31 5.60 8.48
C VAL A 51 15.30 4.54 8.02
N ALA A 52 15.64 3.26 8.18
CA ALA A 52 14.77 2.16 7.78
C ALA A 52 13.87 1.68 8.93
N ILE A 53 12.56 1.66 8.69
CA ILE A 53 11.60 1.03 9.61
C ILE A 53 11.64 -0.49 9.38
N LYS A 54 11.96 -1.26 10.42
CA LYS A 54 12.12 -2.73 10.34
C LYS A 54 10.93 -3.52 10.86
N TYR A 55 10.02 -2.87 11.57
CA TYR A 55 8.91 -3.51 12.26
C TYR A 55 7.58 -2.89 11.83
N THR A 56 6.49 -3.60 12.08
CA THR A 56 5.16 -3.12 11.73
C THR A 56 4.63 -2.18 12.80
N ALA A 57 3.59 -1.39 12.50
CA ALA A 57 2.98 -0.50 13.50
C ALA A 57 2.38 -1.25 14.72
N ALA A 58 2.24 -2.58 14.65
CA ALA A 58 1.86 -3.44 15.78
C ALA A 58 3.02 -3.69 16.76
N ASP A 59 4.27 -3.48 16.32
CA ASP A 59 5.46 -3.63 17.14
C ASP A 59 5.77 -2.27 17.78
N ALA A 60 5.59 -2.13 19.09
CA ALA A 60 5.72 -0.88 19.86
C ALA A 60 7.15 -0.28 19.94
N LYS A 61 8.05 -0.68 19.04
CA LYS A 61 9.37 -0.07 18.85
C LYS A 61 9.57 0.14 17.36
N THR A 62 9.60 1.39 16.89
CA THR A 62 10.67 1.95 16.01
C THR A 62 10.23 3.27 15.36
N VAL A 63 10.71 4.38 15.95
CA VAL A 63 11.59 5.35 15.29
C VAL A 63 12.65 5.67 16.35
N ILE A 64 13.90 5.24 16.14
CA ILE A 64 15.09 5.77 16.82
C ILE A 64 15.98 6.35 15.73
#